data_AF-A0A7Y2IU08-F1
#
_entry.id   AF-A0A7Y2IU08-F1
#
_cell.length_a   1.000
_cell.length_b   1.000
_cell.length_c   1.000
_cell.angle_alpha   90.00
_cell.angle_beta   90.00
_cell.angle_gamma   90.00
#
_symmetry.space_group_name_H-M   'P 1'
#
loop_
_entity.id
_entity.type
_entity.pdbx_description
1 polymer ?
#
loop_
_entity_poly.entity_id
_entity_poly.type
_entity_poly.pdbx_seq_one_letter_code
_entity_poly.pdbx_strand_id
1 'polypeptide(L)'
;GYSSDFNGEAYATVAGQNSNNSVRLTNEFVEAVLNDDDWDLIGRYNGEVFRTVKAKDLWHQIADAAWQCADPGVQFHSTVNEWHTCPADGEIRASNPCSEYMFLDNTACNLASLNLGTFYNDATGAFDLDSYRHAIRIWTMVLEISVTMAHFPSKEIAQGSYDYRTLGLGYANLGSLLMRSGIAYDSDEGRSIAGSLTAILTGIAYATSAEMASVVGPFPKFEENRDSMLRVIRNHRHAAYDDSQDDFEGVSTFVMGIDEETAPADMLEAARQAWDDAVIGGERHGYRNAQVTVLAPTGTIGLQMDCDTTGVEPDFALVKFKKLAGGGYFKIANQSIAPALSRLGYTDDDIDRILTFVVGTSSLEGAPHVNTETLAQKGFTPDDLAKIEATLPGVFELGFAFNQWTLGVETMERLGFTADQYEAQGFDLLAGLGFSPQQVLEANDIICGRQTIEGAPGLDPMHLPVFDTANRNGRYGERFIHHLGHVRMMAAAQPFLSGAISKTINLPNEATIEDIEESYSKSWELGLKAVALYR
;
A
#
# COMPACT_ATOMS: atom_id res chain seq x y z
N GLY A 1 13.40 -23.80 -11.61
CA GLY A 1 13.54 -22.37 -11.27
C GLY A 1 14.58 -22.21 -10.19
N TYR A 2 15.11 -21.00 -10.02
CA TYR A 2 15.96 -20.69 -8.88
C TYR A 2 15.14 -20.64 -7.57
N SER A 3 15.81 -20.80 -6.43
CA SER A 3 15.21 -20.63 -5.11
C SER A 3 14.77 -19.17 -4.89
N SER A 4 13.63 -18.97 -4.22
CA SER A 4 13.11 -17.66 -3.82
C SER A 4 13.78 -17.08 -2.55
N ASP A 5 14.76 -17.78 -1.98
CA ASP A 5 15.55 -17.27 -0.86
C ASP A 5 16.35 -16.02 -1.29
N PHE A 6 16.29 -14.94 -0.51
CA PHE A 6 17.05 -13.72 -0.73
C PHE A 6 18.57 -13.91 -0.56
N ASN A 7 19.01 -15.06 -0.01
CA ASN A 7 20.41 -15.49 -0.02
C ASN A 7 20.72 -16.56 -1.08
N GLY A 8 19.73 -16.90 -1.91
CA GLY A 8 19.83 -17.93 -2.93
C GLY A 8 20.64 -17.49 -4.15
N GLU A 9 21.01 -18.46 -4.98
CA GLU A 9 21.83 -18.25 -6.18
C GLU A 9 21.23 -17.22 -7.15
N ALA A 10 19.90 -17.13 -7.25
CA ALA A 10 19.21 -16.09 -8.02
C ALA A 10 19.60 -14.68 -7.58
N TYR A 11 19.66 -14.45 -6.26
CA TYR A 11 20.06 -13.20 -5.62
C TYR A 11 21.58 -12.97 -5.67
N ALA A 12 22.35 -13.79 -6.37
CA ALA A 12 23.75 -13.54 -6.71
C ALA A 12 23.95 -13.25 -8.21
N THR A 13 22.91 -13.40 -9.03
CA THR A 13 22.99 -13.15 -10.48
C THR A 13 22.68 -11.69 -10.82
N VAL A 14 23.61 -11.02 -11.49
CA VAL A 14 23.49 -9.60 -11.91
C VAL A 14 22.27 -9.37 -12.81
N ALA A 15 21.88 -10.36 -13.61
CA ALA A 15 20.71 -10.28 -14.49
C ALA A 15 19.37 -10.27 -13.74
N GLY A 16 19.33 -10.78 -12.49
CA GLY A 16 18.12 -10.84 -11.67
C GLY A 16 18.02 -9.74 -10.60
N GLN A 17 18.94 -8.78 -10.54
CA GLN A 17 19.12 -7.93 -9.36
C GLN A 17 18.99 -6.42 -9.51
N ASN A 18 19.00 -5.81 -10.69
CA ASN A 18 19.41 -4.39 -10.75
C ASN A 18 18.48 -3.39 -11.42
N SER A 19 17.26 -3.76 -11.84
CA SER A 19 16.34 -2.76 -12.41
C SER A 19 14.89 -3.11 -12.14
N ASN A 20 14.16 -2.16 -11.56
CA ASN A 20 12.70 -2.08 -11.66
C ASN A 20 12.37 -1.57 -13.07
N ASN A 21 11.51 -2.28 -13.81
CA ASN A 21 11.19 -1.92 -15.18
C ASN A 21 9.83 -1.24 -15.23
N SER A 22 9.71 -0.17 -16.00
CA SER A 22 8.41 0.45 -16.25
C SER A 22 8.23 0.81 -17.72
N VAL A 23 7.02 0.65 -18.20
CA VAL A 23 6.60 1.09 -19.54
C VAL A 23 5.72 2.33 -19.42
N ARG A 24 5.96 3.30 -20.30
CA ARG A 24 5.16 4.53 -20.34
C ARG A 24 4.19 4.48 -21.50
N LEU A 25 2.91 4.69 -21.21
CA LEU A 25 1.82 4.52 -22.15
C LEU A 25 1.17 5.88 -22.41
N THR A 26 1.04 6.28 -23.67
CA THR A 26 0.29 7.48 -24.04
C THR A 26 -1.19 7.14 -24.24
N ASN A 27 -2.07 8.14 -24.21
CA ASN A 27 -3.49 7.93 -24.48
C ASN A 27 -3.71 7.32 -25.86
N GLU A 28 -2.96 7.74 -26.87
CA GLU A 28 -3.09 7.21 -28.23
C GLU A 28 -2.80 5.70 -28.29
N PHE A 29 -1.84 5.22 -27.49
CA PHE A 29 -1.56 3.78 -27.40
C PHE A 29 -2.71 3.03 -26.74
N VAL A 30 -3.24 3.54 -25.62
CA VAL A 30 -4.34 2.87 -24.92
C VAL A 30 -5.62 2.88 -25.77
N GLU A 31 -5.92 3.99 -26.44
CA GLU A 31 -7.02 4.08 -27.41
C GLU A 31 -6.85 3.09 -28.56
N ALA A 32 -5.63 2.96 -29.10
CA ALA A 32 -5.34 1.96 -30.13
C ALA A 32 -5.56 0.52 -29.64
N VAL A 33 -5.24 0.22 -28.38
CA VAL A 33 -5.55 -1.08 -27.76
C VAL A 33 -7.06 -1.32 -27.69
N LEU A 34 -7.83 -0.33 -27.25
CA LEU A 34 -9.29 -0.44 -27.11
C LEU A 34 -10.00 -0.57 -28.46
N ASN A 35 -9.48 0.08 -29.50
CA ASN A 35 -10.03 0.05 -30.85
C ASN A 35 -9.54 -1.13 -31.71
N ASP A 36 -8.63 -1.96 -31.20
CA ASP A 36 -7.95 -3.04 -31.94
C ASP A 36 -7.16 -2.53 -33.17
N ASP A 37 -6.59 -1.32 -33.04
CA ASP A 37 -5.82 -0.65 -34.07
C ASP A 37 -4.39 -1.20 -34.18
N ASP A 38 -3.75 -0.87 -35.29
CA ASP A 38 -2.33 -1.12 -35.52
C ASP A 38 -1.48 -0.05 -34.80
N TRP A 39 -0.28 -0.43 -34.36
CA TRP A 39 0.69 0.43 -33.68
C TRP A 39 2.08 0.35 -34.31
N ASP A 40 2.64 1.51 -34.63
CA ASP A 40 3.96 1.61 -35.25
C ASP A 40 5.08 1.65 -34.20
N LEU A 41 6.04 0.73 -34.33
CA LEU A 41 7.28 0.73 -33.55
C LEU A 41 8.30 1.63 -34.25
N ILE A 42 8.56 2.79 -33.65
CA ILE A 42 9.39 3.85 -34.25
C ILE A 42 10.85 3.74 -33.77
N GLY A 43 11.79 3.77 -34.72
CA GLY A 43 13.22 3.80 -34.43
C GLY A 43 13.66 5.13 -33.81
N ARG A 44 14.15 5.14 -32.57
CA ARG A 44 14.55 6.39 -31.88
C ARG A 44 15.69 7.17 -32.55
N TYR A 45 16.49 6.52 -33.41
CA TYR A 45 17.67 7.14 -34.04
C TYR A 45 17.37 7.83 -35.37
N ASN A 46 16.31 7.43 -36.09
CA ASN A 46 15.95 7.96 -37.42
C ASN A 46 14.47 8.38 -37.52
N GLY A 47 13.62 8.02 -36.55
CA GLY A 47 12.19 8.33 -36.56
C GLY A 47 11.37 7.51 -37.56
N GLU A 48 11.96 6.50 -38.20
CA GLU A 48 11.26 5.67 -39.20
C GLU A 48 10.50 4.54 -38.52
N VAL A 49 9.38 4.12 -39.14
CA VAL A 49 8.64 2.93 -38.71
C VAL A 49 9.49 1.70 -39.00
N PHE A 50 9.87 0.99 -37.95
CA PHE A 50 10.64 -0.25 -38.06
C PHE A 50 9.72 -1.45 -38.31
N ARG A 51 8.59 -1.49 -37.59
CA ARG A 51 7.59 -2.55 -37.67
C ARG A 51 6.26 -2.05 -37.15
N THR A 52 5.17 -2.44 -37.81
CA THR A 52 3.80 -2.27 -37.31
C THR A 52 3.35 -3.56 -36.64
N VAL A 53 2.69 -3.45 -35.48
CA VAL A 53 2.12 -4.56 -34.70
C VAL A 53 0.68 -4.25 -34.32
N LYS A 54 -0.08 -5.24 -33.84
CA LYS A 54 -1.36 -4.93 -33.18
C LYS A 54 -1.09 -4.34 -31.81
N ALA A 55 -1.74 -3.21 -31.50
CA ALA A 55 -1.60 -2.56 -30.19
C ALA A 55 -1.97 -3.53 -29.06
N LYS A 56 -3.07 -4.27 -29.26
CA LYS A 56 -3.57 -5.29 -28.34
C LYS A 56 -2.60 -6.43 -28.08
N ASP A 57 -1.87 -6.89 -29.10
CA ASP A 57 -0.86 -7.95 -28.92
C ASP A 57 0.32 -7.46 -28.07
N LEU A 58 0.69 -6.17 -28.19
CA LEU A 58 1.75 -5.58 -27.37
C LEU A 58 1.27 -5.36 -25.92
N TRP A 59 0.03 -4.91 -25.74
CA TRP A 59 -0.60 -4.80 -24.43
C TRP A 59 -0.66 -6.15 -23.71
N HIS A 60 -1.07 -7.20 -24.42
CA HIS A 60 -1.12 -8.56 -23.87
C HIS A 60 0.27 -9.06 -23.44
N GLN A 61 1.32 -8.75 -24.20
CA GLN A 61 2.70 -9.10 -23.80
C GLN A 61 3.16 -8.36 -22.55
N ILE A 62 2.74 -7.10 -22.37
CA ILE A 62 3.03 -6.33 -21.15
C ILE A 62 2.31 -6.98 -19.95
N ALA A 63 1.03 -7.32 -20.10
CA ALA A 63 0.24 -7.95 -19.06
C ALA A 63 0.72 -9.36 -18.71
N ASP A 64 1.08 -10.19 -19.71
CA ASP A 64 1.65 -11.52 -19.50
C ASP A 64 2.98 -11.44 -18.73
N ALA A 65 3.88 -10.52 -19.12
CA ALA A 65 5.12 -10.30 -18.38
C ALA A 65 4.85 -9.92 -16.91
N ALA A 66 3.97 -8.95 -16.68
CA ALA A 66 3.60 -8.53 -15.34
C ALA A 66 2.91 -9.64 -14.54
N TRP A 67 2.12 -10.50 -15.18
CA TRP A 67 1.52 -11.67 -14.56
C TRP A 67 2.58 -12.71 -14.12
N GLN A 68 3.64 -12.88 -14.91
CA GLN A 68 4.72 -13.82 -14.64
C GLN A 68 5.69 -13.35 -13.55
N CYS A 69 5.99 -12.04 -13.48
CA CYS A 69 7.03 -11.53 -12.59
C CYS A 69 6.76 -10.18 -11.91
N ALA A 70 5.54 -9.65 -11.97
CA ALA A 70 5.14 -8.33 -11.45
C ALA A 70 5.80 -7.12 -12.12
N ASP A 71 6.52 -7.33 -13.23
CA ASP A 71 7.16 -6.31 -14.05
C ASP A 71 6.77 -6.45 -15.54
N PRO A 72 6.66 -5.35 -16.30
CA PRO A 72 6.97 -3.98 -15.90
C PRO A 72 5.79 -3.30 -15.17
N GLY A 73 6.10 -2.32 -14.33
CA GLY A 73 5.12 -1.31 -13.90
C GLY A 73 4.63 -0.47 -15.08
N VAL A 74 3.43 0.11 -14.97
CA VAL A 74 2.84 0.96 -16.02
C VAL A 74 2.76 2.40 -15.54
N GLN A 75 3.17 3.35 -16.38
CA GLN A 75 3.04 4.78 -16.13
C GLN A 75 2.25 5.43 -17.28
N PHE A 76 1.20 6.17 -16.96
CA PHE A 76 0.33 6.81 -17.95
C PHE A 76 0.92 8.18 -18.32
N HIS A 77 1.68 8.19 -19.41
CA HIS A 77 2.51 9.31 -19.85
C HIS A 77 1.70 10.59 -20.08
N SER A 78 0.56 10.48 -20.77
CA SER A 78 -0.30 11.62 -21.08
C SER A 78 -0.87 12.21 -19.79
N THR A 79 -1.50 11.40 -18.94
CA THR A 79 -2.03 11.83 -17.63
C THR A 79 -0.95 12.48 -16.75
N VAL A 80 0.26 11.92 -16.69
CA VAL A 80 1.39 12.52 -15.95
C VAL A 80 1.69 13.95 -16.43
N ASN A 81 1.71 14.19 -17.74
CA ASN A 81 2.06 15.49 -18.31
C ASN A 81 0.89 16.48 -18.34
N GLU A 82 -0.36 16.01 -18.42
CA GLU A 82 -1.57 16.86 -18.29
C GLU A 82 -1.65 17.54 -16.91
N TRP A 83 -1.17 16.85 -15.88
CA TRP A 83 -1.05 17.37 -14.50
C TRP A 83 0.31 18.02 -14.20
N HIS A 84 1.18 18.24 -15.19
CA HIS A 84 2.49 18.82 -14.97
C HIS A 84 2.39 20.33 -14.70
N THR A 85 2.95 20.77 -13.58
CA THR A 85 3.01 22.19 -13.19
C THR A 85 4.09 22.99 -13.92
N CYS A 86 5.08 22.35 -14.55
CA CYS A 86 6.22 23.05 -15.20
C CYS A 86 6.54 22.63 -16.66
N PRO A 87 5.55 22.52 -17.57
CA PRO A 87 5.78 22.02 -18.92
C PRO A 87 6.62 22.96 -19.80
N ALA A 88 6.80 24.23 -19.43
CA ALA A 88 7.62 25.16 -20.21
C ALA A 88 9.12 24.79 -20.17
N ASP A 89 9.57 24.09 -19.12
CA ASP A 89 10.95 23.64 -18.98
C ASP A 89 11.18 22.20 -19.48
N GLY A 90 10.12 21.52 -19.93
CA GLY A 90 10.20 20.23 -20.58
C GLY A 90 9.08 19.27 -20.21
N GLU A 91 9.12 18.11 -20.84
CA GLU A 91 8.23 17.00 -20.56
C GLU A 91 8.78 16.14 -19.41
N ILE A 92 7.90 15.62 -18.55
CA ILE A 92 8.26 14.59 -17.58
C ILE A 92 8.50 13.30 -18.36
N ARG A 93 9.76 12.81 -18.37
CA ARG A 93 10.19 11.65 -19.17
C ARG A 93 10.26 10.34 -18.40
N ALA A 94 10.44 10.41 -17.09
CA ALA A 94 10.54 9.24 -16.22
C ALA A 94 10.03 9.59 -14.82
N SER A 95 9.91 8.56 -13.99
CA SER A 95 9.70 8.69 -12.55
C SER A 95 10.92 8.19 -11.79
N ASN A 96 10.87 8.29 -10.46
CA ASN A 96 11.82 7.66 -9.56
C ASN A 96 11.51 6.14 -9.41
N PRO A 97 12.33 5.37 -8.66
CA PRO A 97 12.19 3.91 -8.57
C PRO A 97 10.85 3.39 -8.01
N CYS A 98 10.07 4.23 -7.32
CA CYS A 98 8.80 3.83 -6.70
C CYS A 98 7.56 4.43 -7.41
N SER A 99 7.75 5.18 -8.50
CA SER A 99 6.68 5.76 -9.33
C SER A 99 5.76 6.79 -8.64
N GLU A 100 6.12 7.34 -7.49
CA GLU A 100 5.38 8.41 -6.81
C GLU A 100 5.88 9.82 -7.18
N TYR A 101 7.15 9.96 -7.55
CA TYR A 101 7.74 11.25 -7.89
C TYR A 101 7.74 11.47 -9.40
N MET A 102 6.90 12.40 -9.87
CA MET A 102 6.68 12.66 -11.29
C MET A 102 7.09 14.09 -11.60
N PHE A 103 8.38 14.29 -11.89
CA PHE A 103 8.91 15.61 -12.18
C PHE A 103 10.06 15.57 -13.20
N LEU A 104 10.57 16.75 -13.57
CA LEU A 104 11.60 16.94 -14.58
C LEU A 104 12.91 16.22 -14.25
N ASP A 105 13.70 15.94 -15.29
CA ASP A 105 15.00 15.27 -15.15
C ASP A 105 15.94 16.10 -14.24
N ASN A 106 16.78 15.41 -13.48
CA ASN A 106 17.75 16.03 -12.55
C ASN A 106 17.10 16.92 -11.47
N THR A 107 15.97 16.48 -10.92
CA THR A 107 15.39 17.04 -9.68
C THR A 107 15.35 15.96 -8.59
N ALA A 108 15.35 16.39 -7.33
CA ALA A 108 15.32 15.50 -6.19
C ALA A 108 13.99 15.59 -5.43
N CYS A 109 13.63 14.51 -4.75
CA CYS A 109 12.46 14.46 -3.91
C CYS A 109 12.84 14.61 -2.43
N ASN A 110 12.23 15.58 -1.73
CA ASN A 110 12.33 15.74 -0.29
C ASN A 110 11.06 15.17 0.36
N LEU A 111 11.19 13.99 0.98
CA LEU A 111 10.06 13.17 1.43
C LEU A 111 9.80 13.27 2.94
N ALA A 112 8.53 13.31 3.31
CA ALA A 112 8.05 13.04 4.67
C ALA A 112 6.66 12.40 4.62
N SER A 113 6.26 11.71 5.69
CA SER A 113 4.93 11.10 5.77
C SER A 113 4.33 11.29 7.16
N LEU A 114 3.05 11.63 7.21
CA LEU A 114 2.26 11.70 8.43
C LEU A 114 1.60 10.34 8.72
N ASN A 115 1.64 9.85 9.97
CA ASN A 115 0.84 8.69 10.36
C ASN A 115 -0.61 9.15 10.63
N LEU A 116 -1.56 8.76 9.79
CA LEU A 116 -2.96 9.13 9.95
C LEU A 116 -3.56 8.63 11.27
N GLY A 117 -3.08 7.49 11.77
CA GLY A 117 -3.53 6.89 13.02
C GLY A 117 -3.22 7.74 14.27
N THR A 118 -2.28 8.68 14.19
CA THR A 118 -1.96 9.62 15.29
C THR A 118 -3.04 10.68 15.49
N PHE A 119 -3.81 10.97 14.44
CA PHE A 119 -4.90 11.96 14.49
C PHE A 119 -6.25 11.32 14.80
N TYR A 120 -6.33 10.01 14.98
CA TYR A 120 -7.59 9.32 15.22
C TYR A 120 -7.73 8.87 16.68
N ASN A 121 -8.91 9.11 17.26
CA ASN A 121 -9.23 8.70 18.62
C ASN A 121 -10.21 7.51 18.59
N ASP A 122 -9.74 6.32 18.95
CA ASP A 122 -10.59 5.10 18.95
C ASP A 122 -11.78 5.19 19.90
N ALA A 123 -11.67 5.91 21.01
CA ALA A 123 -12.73 6.00 22.01
C ALA A 123 -13.91 6.86 21.55
N THR A 124 -13.64 7.91 20.76
CA THR A 124 -14.69 8.81 20.25
C THR A 124 -15.06 8.52 18.80
N GLY A 125 -14.17 7.85 18.05
CA GLY A 125 -14.26 7.70 16.60
C GLY A 125 -14.00 9.00 15.83
N ALA A 126 -13.40 10.01 16.47
CA ALA A 126 -13.17 11.32 15.87
C ALA A 126 -11.76 11.43 15.26
N PHE A 127 -11.66 12.08 14.11
CA PHE A 127 -10.40 12.48 13.49
C PHE A 127 -10.07 13.94 13.87
N ASP A 128 -8.91 14.17 14.47
CA ASP A 128 -8.39 15.48 14.85
C ASP A 128 -7.87 16.23 13.61
N LEU A 129 -8.84 16.81 12.90
CA LEU A 129 -8.60 17.54 11.68
C LEU A 129 -7.74 18.79 11.90
N ASP A 130 -7.91 19.50 13.02
CA ASP A 130 -7.13 20.71 13.31
C ASP A 130 -5.64 20.40 13.49
N SER A 131 -5.31 19.34 14.25
CA SER A 131 -3.94 18.87 14.38
C SER A 131 -3.36 18.38 13.06
N TYR A 132 -4.16 17.72 12.21
CA TYR A 132 -3.73 17.30 10.88
C TYR A 132 -3.37 18.50 9.99
N ARG A 133 -4.26 19.51 9.90
CA ARG A 133 -4.02 20.76 9.17
C ARG A 133 -2.76 21.48 9.65
N HIS A 134 -2.56 21.54 10.97
CA HIS A 134 -1.39 22.17 11.56
C HIS A 134 -0.09 21.41 11.23
N ALA A 135 -0.11 20.08 11.33
CA ALA A 135 1.02 19.23 10.99
C ALA A 135 1.43 19.37 9.53
N ILE A 136 0.47 19.39 8.60
CA ILE A 136 0.72 19.58 7.16
C ILE A 136 1.48 20.88 6.90
N ARG A 137 1.01 21.98 7.49
CA ARG A 137 1.63 23.29 7.37
C ARG A 137 3.07 23.28 7.87
N ILE A 138 3.31 22.72 9.07
CA ILE A 138 4.66 22.63 9.64
C ILE A 138 5.57 21.80 8.74
N TRP A 139 5.14 20.60 8.35
CA TRP A 139 5.98 19.70 7.57
C TRP A 139 6.25 20.21 6.15
N THR A 140 5.32 20.96 5.56
CA THR A 140 5.56 21.68 4.30
C THR A 140 6.72 22.66 4.45
N MET A 141 6.75 23.45 5.52
CA MET A 141 7.86 24.38 5.80
C MET A 141 9.17 23.64 6.09
N VAL A 142 9.14 22.54 6.86
CA VAL A 142 10.33 21.74 7.15
C VAL A 142 10.93 21.17 5.86
N LEU A 143 10.11 20.60 4.98
CA LEU A 143 10.55 20.08 3.70
C LEU A 143 11.12 21.19 2.81
N GLU A 144 10.46 22.35 2.73
CA GLU A 144 10.96 23.50 1.96
C GLU A 144 12.32 24.01 2.47
N ILE A 145 12.52 24.07 3.79
CA ILE A 145 13.82 24.43 4.37
C ILE A 145 14.86 23.35 4.00
N SER A 146 14.49 22.07 4.04
CA SER A 146 15.40 20.95 3.73
C SER A 146 15.95 20.98 2.30
N VAL A 147 15.21 21.54 1.33
CA VAL A 147 15.72 21.75 -0.05
C VAL A 147 17.02 22.56 -0.06
N THR A 148 17.13 23.55 0.84
CA THR A 148 18.34 24.41 0.93
C THR A 148 19.50 23.78 1.69
N MET A 149 19.23 22.76 2.50
CA MET A 149 20.23 22.06 3.32
C MET A 149 20.75 20.78 2.67
N ALA A 150 20.07 20.30 1.63
CA ALA A 150 20.39 19.04 0.97
C ALA A 150 21.75 19.09 0.26
N HIS A 151 22.50 17.98 0.36
CA HIS A 151 23.72 17.77 -0.41
C HIS A 151 23.39 16.87 -1.61
N PHE A 152 23.69 17.35 -2.82
CA PHE A 152 23.32 16.67 -4.06
C PHE A 152 24.54 16.01 -4.72
N PRO A 153 24.36 14.85 -5.38
CA PRO A 153 25.46 14.10 -5.98
C PRO A 153 26.00 14.74 -7.28
N SER A 154 25.26 15.64 -7.91
CA SER A 154 25.70 16.40 -9.09
C SER A 154 25.25 17.85 -9.03
N LYS A 155 25.92 18.70 -9.81
CA LYS A 155 25.58 20.12 -9.94
C LYS A 155 24.21 20.31 -10.58
N GLU A 156 23.90 19.49 -11.57
CA GLU A 156 22.65 19.52 -12.34
C GLU A 156 21.48 19.21 -11.40
N ILE A 157 21.60 18.18 -10.56
CA ILE A 157 20.58 17.83 -9.56
C ILE A 157 20.43 18.93 -8.52
N ALA A 158 21.53 19.53 -8.06
CA ALA A 158 21.48 20.65 -7.11
C ALA A 158 20.72 21.85 -7.69
N GLN A 159 21.03 22.22 -8.93
CA GLN A 159 20.41 23.35 -9.60
C GLN A 159 18.93 23.08 -9.87
N GLY A 160 18.58 21.94 -10.46
CA GLY A 160 17.19 21.57 -10.73
C GLY A 160 16.35 21.54 -9.45
N SER A 161 16.87 20.91 -8.39
CA SER A 161 16.16 20.87 -7.10
C SER A 161 15.96 22.26 -6.49
N TYR A 162 16.91 23.18 -6.66
CA TYR A 162 16.77 24.57 -6.21
C TYR A 162 15.79 25.38 -7.08
N ASP A 163 15.80 25.15 -8.39
CA ASP A 163 15.00 25.90 -9.36
C ASP A 163 13.51 25.61 -9.25
N TYR A 164 13.14 24.36 -8.93
CA TYR A 164 11.73 23.93 -8.83
C TYR A 164 11.27 23.67 -7.40
N ARG A 165 12.19 23.45 -6.46
CA ARG A 165 11.91 23.31 -5.03
C ARG A 165 10.86 22.23 -4.74
N THR A 166 10.96 21.09 -5.41
CA THR A 166 9.97 20.01 -5.31
C THR A 166 10.02 19.32 -3.96
N LEU A 167 8.85 19.09 -3.38
CA LEU A 167 8.64 18.34 -2.15
C LEU A 167 7.84 17.07 -2.43
N GLY A 168 7.75 16.20 -1.43
CA GLY A 168 6.86 15.04 -1.42
C GLY A 168 6.39 14.75 0.00
N LEU A 169 5.47 15.57 0.50
CA LEU A 169 4.72 15.27 1.71
C LEU A 169 3.63 14.24 1.39
N GLY A 170 3.56 13.18 2.19
CA GLY A 170 2.55 12.14 2.09
C GLY A 170 1.95 11.78 3.43
N TYR A 171 1.23 10.66 3.46
CA TYR A 171 0.77 10.03 4.68
C TYR A 171 0.95 8.51 4.62
N ALA A 172 0.76 7.84 5.75
CA ALA A 172 0.68 6.40 5.88
C ALA A 172 -0.55 6.00 6.70
N ASN A 173 -0.81 4.69 6.77
CA ASN A 173 -1.76 4.07 7.69
C ASN A 173 -3.25 4.31 7.35
N LEU A 174 -3.59 4.61 6.10
CA LEU A 174 -5.00 4.81 5.69
C LEU A 174 -5.85 3.56 5.91
N GLY A 175 -5.36 2.39 5.49
CA GLY A 175 -6.10 1.13 5.66
C GLY A 175 -6.43 0.82 7.12
N SER A 176 -5.47 1.05 8.03
CA SER A 176 -5.69 0.91 9.47
C SER A 176 -6.70 1.93 9.99
N LEU A 177 -6.60 3.21 9.57
CA LEU A 177 -7.57 4.24 9.95
C LEU A 177 -8.99 3.83 9.58
N LEU A 178 -9.22 3.38 8.34
CA LEU A 178 -10.54 2.95 7.87
C LEU A 178 -11.06 1.75 8.67
N MET A 179 -10.22 0.72 8.86
CA MET A 179 -10.58 -0.46 9.65
C MET A 179 -10.96 -0.08 11.09
N ARG A 180 -10.13 0.72 11.79
CA ARG A 180 -10.40 1.22 13.15
C ARG A 180 -11.65 2.09 13.23
N SER A 181 -12.03 2.73 12.12
CA SER A 181 -13.25 3.51 12.00
C SER A 181 -14.49 2.64 11.76
N GLY A 182 -14.34 1.32 11.59
CA GLY A 182 -15.42 0.42 11.25
C GLY A 182 -15.86 0.54 9.78
N ILE A 183 -15.00 1.09 8.91
CA ILE A 183 -15.30 1.38 7.51
C ILE A 183 -14.51 0.42 6.63
N ALA A 184 -15.20 -0.21 5.68
CA ALA A 184 -14.58 -1.11 4.72
C ALA A 184 -13.67 -0.32 3.77
N TYR A 185 -12.47 -0.85 3.51
CA TYR A 185 -11.51 -0.20 2.62
C TYR A 185 -12.09 0.01 1.21
N ASP A 186 -12.72 -1.02 0.62
CA ASP A 186 -13.39 -0.94 -0.68
C ASP A 186 -14.86 -0.52 -0.53
N SER A 187 -15.09 0.67 0.03
CA SER A 187 -16.41 1.31 0.13
C SER A 187 -16.38 2.73 -0.41
N ASP A 188 -17.56 3.27 -0.76
CA ASP A 188 -17.69 4.66 -1.21
C ASP A 188 -17.28 5.63 -0.10
N GLU A 189 -17.70 5.39 1.15
CA GLU A 189 -17.28 6.16 2.32
C GLU A 189 -15.75 6.11 2.52
N GLY A 190 -15.13 4.94 2.43
CA GLY A 190 -13.68 4.78 2.53
C GLY A 190 -12.93 5.57 1.46
N ARG A 191 -13.44 5.59 0.23
CA ARG A 191 -12.89 6.39 -0.88
C ARG A 191 -13.06 7.89 -0.64
N SER A 192 -14.21 8.33 -0.18
CA SER A 192 -14.48 9.74 0.10
C SER A 192 -13.63 10.28 1.25
N ILE A 193 -13.35 9.46 2.28
CA ILE A 193 -12.38 9.79 3.33
C ILE A 193 -10.96 9.89 2.74
N ALA A 194 -10.54 8.93 1.93
CA ALA A 194 -9.22 8.93 1.31
C ALA A 194 -9.00 10.17 0.41
N GLY A 195 -9.99 10.49 -0.43
CA GLY A 195 -9.98 11.69 -1.27
C GLY A 195 -9.93 12.97 -0.43
N SER A 196 -10.78 13.08 0.59
CA SER A 196 -10.81 14.26 1.47
C SER A 196 -9.50 14.49 2.21
N LEU A 197 -8.93 13.45 2.84
CA LEU A 197 -7.65 13.58 3.55
C LEU A 197 -6.51 13.95 2.59
N THR A 198 -6.50 13.38 1.38
CA THR A 198 -5.49 13.70 0.37
C THR A 198 -5.66 15.12 -0.19
N ALA A 199 -6.90 15.58 -0.38
CA ALA A 199 -7.21 16.95 -0.78
C ALA A 199 -6.77 17.97 0.27
N ILE A 200 -7.04 17.70 1.55
CA ILE A 200 -6.62 18.55 2.68
C ILE A 200 -5.08 18.61 2.75
N LEU A 201 -4.40 17.46 2.62
CA LEU A 201 -2.94 17.38 2.60
C LEU A 201 -2.34 18.32 1.55
N THR A 202 -2.77 18.20 0.30
CA THR A 202 -2.14 18.92 -0.81
C THR A 202 -2.61 20.36 -0.90
N GLY A 203 -3.91 20.63 -0.69
CA GLY A 203 -4.45 21.99 -0.68
C GLY A 203 -3.76 22.86 0.36
N ILE A 204 -3.60 22.35 1.60
CA ILE A 204 -2.90 23.09 2.66
C ILE A 204 -1.41 23.23 2.35
N ALA A 205 -0.76 22.22 1.77
CA ALA A 205 0.64 22.32 1.36
C ALA A 205 0.84 23.41 0.30
N TYR A 206 -0.03 23.51 -0.71
CA TYR A 206 0.04 24.58 -1.71
C TYR A 206 -0.37 25.95 -1.14
N ALA A 207 -1.37 26.04 -0.28
CA ALA A 207 -1.72 27.28 0.42
C ALA A 207 -0.54 27.79 1.27
N THR A 208 0.12 26.89 2.01
CA THR A 208 1.34 27.18 2.78
C THR A 208 2.49 27.59 1.84
N SER A 209 2.63 26.93 0.69
CA SER A 209 3.62 27.29 -0.32
C SER A 209 3.39 28.69 -0.89
N ALA A 210 2.14 29.07 -1.16
CA ALA A 210 1.78 30.42 -1.61
C ALA A 210 2.01 31.47 -0.52
N GLU A 211 1.72 31.14 0.73
CA GLU A 211 2.04 32.01 1.86
C GLU A 211 3.57 32.23 1.97
N MET A 212 4.39 31.18 1.88
CA MET A 212 5.84 31.31 1.87
C MET A 212 6.30 32.19 0.70
N ALA A 213 5.71 32.00 -0.49
CA ALA A 213 6.00 32.84 -1.65
C ALA A 213 5.72 34.33 -1.43
N SER A 214 4.69 34.67 -0.64
CA SER A 214 4.39 36.07 -0.29
C SER A 214 5.50 36.77 0.52
N VAL A 215 6.36 35.99 1.19
CA VAL A 215 7.44 36.50 2.05
C VAL A 215 8.80 36.39 1.37
N VAL A 216 9.11 35.24 0.74
CA VAL A 216 10.45 34.94 0.20
C VAL A 216 10.48 34.81 -1.34
N GLY A 217 9.34 35.06 -2.00
CA GLY A 217 9.17 34.90 -3.44
C GLY A 217 8.87 33.45 -3.85
N PRO A 218 8.25 33.25 -5.03
CA PRO A 218 7.97 31.92 -5.58
C PRO A 218 9.27 31.16 -5.93
N PHE A 219 9.15 29.89 -6.35
CA PHE A 219 10.31 29.18 -6.89
C PHE A 219 10.86 29.89 -8.14
N PRO A 220 12.19 29.80 -8.41
CA PRO A 220 12.83 30.51 -9.51
C PRO A 220 12.15 30.38 -10.88
N LYS A 221 11.63 29.19 -11.19
CA LYS A 221 10.98 28.86 -12.47
C LYS A 221 9.47 29.11 -12.55
N PHE A 222 8.92 29.81 -11.56
CA PHE A 222 7.47 30.00 -11.48
C PHE A 222 6.92 30.86 -12.60
N GLU A 223 7.58 31.96 -12.95
CA GLU A 223 7.03 32.91 -13.93
C GLU A 223 6.87 32.28 -15.32
N GLU A 224 7.83 31.46 -15.76
CA GLU A 224 7.74 30.74 -17.04
C GLU A 224 6.60 29.70 -17.06
N ASN A 225 6.18 29.24 -15.88
CA ASN A 225 5.20 28.17 -15.72
C ASN A 225 3.89 28.62 -15.06
N ARG A 226 3.72 29.93 -14.83
CA ARG A 226 2.64 30.49 -14.01
C ARG A 226 1.26 30.00 -14.43
N ASP A 227 0.98 30.08 -15.73
CA ASP A 227 -0.33 29.73 -16.27
C ASP A 227 -0.60 28.22 -16.19
N SER A 228 0.41 27.39 -16.48
CA SER A 228 0.31 25.92 -16.39
C SER A 228 0.12 25.47 -14.95
N MET A 229 0.85 26.07 -14.02
CA MET A 229 0.71 25.77 -12.61
C MET A 229 -0.67 26.17 -12.08
N LEU A 230 -1.14 27.39 -12.37
CA LEU A 230 -2.47 27.84 -11.94
C LEU A 230 -3.59 26.97 -12.53
N ARG A 231 -3.46 26.52 -13.79
CA ARG A 231 -4.36 25.54 -14.39
C ARG A 231 -4.44 24.26 -13.56
N VAL A 232 -3.30 23.67 -13.23
CA VAL A 232 -3.24 22.43 -12.43
C VAL A 232 -3.86 22.62 -11.05
N ILE A 233 -3.60 23.74 -10.37
CA ILE A 233 -4.21 24.04 -9.07
C ILE A 233 -5.73 24.21 -9.18
N ARG A 234 -6.24 24.85 -10.24
CA ARG A 234 -7.69 24.93 -10.49
C ARG A 234 -8.30 23.55 -10.74
N ASN A 235 -7.64 22.68 -11.51
CA ASN A 235 -8.11 21.30 -11.72
C ASN A 235 -8.19 20.51 -10.40
N HIS A 236 -7.21 20.65 -9.51
CA HIS A 236 -7.29 20.06 -8.17
C HIS A 236 -8.49 20.59 -7.36
N ARG A 237 -8.79 21.89 -7.46
CA ARG A 237 -9.97 22.50 -6.84
C ARG A 237 -11.26 21.95 -7.45
N HIS A 238 -11.37 21.84 -8.77
CA HIS A 238 -12.52 21.23 -9.45
C HIS A 238 -12.78 19.81 -8.96
N ALA A 239 -11.73 19.00 -8.79
CA ALA A 239 -11.86 17.66 -8.21
C ALA A 239 -12.40 17.70 -6.75
N ALA A 240 -11.99 18.67 -5.93
CA ALA A 240 -12.45 18.77 -4.54
C ALA A 240 -13.93 19.19 -4.42
N TYR A 241 -14.46 19.84 -5.45
CA TYR A 241 -15.87 20.20 -5.56
C TYR A 241 -16.71 19.15 -6.32
N ASP A 242 -16.07 18.13 -6.90
CA ASP A 242 -16.68 17.17 -7.83
C ASP A 242 -17.41 17.88 -9.00
N ASP A 243 -16.74 18.89 -9.57
CA ASP A 243 -17.24 19.66 -10.70
C ASP A 243 -17.33 18.80 -11.97
N SER A 244 -17.97 19.35 -13.02
CA SER A 244 -18.17 18.61 -14.27
C SER A 244 -16.83 18.26 -14.92
N GLN A 245 -16.76 17.11 -15.60
CA GLN A 245 -15.56 16.74 -16.37
C GLN A 245 -15.20 17.78 -17.44
N ASP A 246 -16.19 18.53 -17.95
CA ASP A 246 -15.99 19.62 -18.91
C ASP A 246 -15.31 20.87 -18.30
N ASP A 247 -15.28 20.99 -16.97
CA ASP A 247 -14.64 22.12 -16.26
C ASP A 247 -13.11 21.94 -16.12
N PHE A 248 -12.60 20.71 -16.30
CA PHE A 248 -11.17 20.43 -16.18
C PHE A 248 -10.40 20.94 -17.41
N GLU A 249 -9.36 21.73 -17.15
CA GLU A 249 -8.56 22.35 -18.20
C GLU A 249 -7.39 21.44 -18.60
N GLY A 250 -7.40 20.93 -19.84
CA GLY A 250 -6.26 20.19 -20.41
C GLY A 250 -6.02 18.82 -19.77
N VAL A 251 -7.07 18.18 -19.27
CA VAL A 251 -7.08 16.81 -18.78
C VAL A 251 -8.02 16.01 -19.67
N SER A 252 -7.59 14.85 -20.16
CA SER A 252 -8.36 14.04 -21.10
C SER A 252 -8.95 12.77 -20.47
N THR A 253 -8.36 12.31 -19.37
CA THR A 253 -8.86 11.16 -18.60
C THR A 253 -9.89 11.60 -17.57
N PHE A 254 -10.75 10.67 -17.14
CA PHE A 254 -11.71 10.93 -16.07
C PHE A 254 -11.00 11.34 -14.78
N VAL A 255 -11.59 12.29 -14.05
CA VAL A 255 -11.13 12.74 -12.74
C VAL A 255 -12.19 12.40 -11.70
N MET A 256 -11.82 11.60 -10.69
CA MET A 256 -12.69 11.25 -9.58
C MET A 256 -12.70 12.37 -8.53
N GLY A 257 -13.84 13.04 -8.33
CA GLY A 257 -14.00 14.02 -7.27
C GLY A 257 -14.34 13.39 -5.91
N ILE A 258 -14.59 14.25 -4.92
CA ILE A 258 -15.04 13.81 -3.58
C ILE A 258 -16.57 13.81 -3.57
N ASP A 259 -17.16 12.62 -3.40
CA ASP A 259 -18.60 12.46 -3.32
C ASP A 259 -19.17 13.06 -2.02
N GLU A 260 -20.00 14.08 -2.16
CA GLU A 260 -20.65 14.80 -1.06
C GLU A 260 -21.64 13.95 -0.27
N GLU A 261 -22.22 12.90 -0.87
CA GLU A 261 -23.18 12.04 -0.18
C GLU A 261 -22.51 11.10 0.83
N THR A 262 -21.24 10.76 0.59
CA THR A 262 -20.50 9.76 1.38
C THR A 262 -19.32 10.35 2.17
N ALA A 263 -18.86 11.56 1.84
CA ALA A 263 -17.80 12.23 2.58
C ALA A 263 -18.25 12.75 3.96
N PRO A 264 -17.42 12.63 5.02
CA PRO A 264 -17.66 13.37 6.25
C PRO A 264 -17.68 14.88 5.98
N ALA A 265 -18.75 15.54 6.42
CA ALA A 265 -19.01 16.95 6.07
C ALA A 265 -17.90 17.91 6.49
N ASP A 266 -17.29 17.68 7.66
CA ASP A 266 -16.16 18.47 8.17
C ASP A 266 -14.89 18.30 7.33
N MET A 267 -14.61 17.07 6.88
CA MET A 267 -13.49 16.79 5.98
C MET A 267 -13.72 17.41 4.60
N LEU A 268 -14.94 17.31 4.05
CA LEU A 268 -15.28 17.89 2.76
C LEU A 268 -15.16 19.42 2.77
N GLU A 269 -15.68 20.07 3.82
CA GLU A 269 -15.55 21.52 4.00
C GLU A 269 -14.07 21.94 4.08
N ALA A 270 -13.26 21.22 4.87
CA ALA A 270 -11.84 21.51 4.98
C ALA A 270 -11.07 21.28 3.67
N ALA A 271 -11.42 20.24 2.90
CA ALA A 271 -10.84 19.96 1.59
C ALA A 271 -11.12 21.10 0.60
N ARG A 272 -12.38 21.53 0.50
CA ARG A 272 -12.82 22.64 -0.36
C ARG A 272 -12.12 23.95 0.03
N GLN A 273 -12.12 24.30 1.31
CA GLN A 273 -11.45 25.50 1.81
C GLN A 273 -9.94 25.48 1.55
N ALA A 274 -9.27 24.34 1.73
CA ALA A 274 -7.84 24.23 1.48
C ALA A 274 -7.47 24.55 0.02
N TRP A 275 -8.29 24.12 -0.94
CA TRP A 275 -8.07 24.41 -2.35
C TRP A 275 -8.49 25.82 -2.76
N ASP A 276 -9.54 26.38 -2.14
CA ASP A 276 -9.87 27.81 -2.29
C ASP A 276 -8.69 28.69 -1.85
N ASP A 277 -8.11 28.41 -0.68
CA ASP A 277 -6.95 29.13 -0.16
C ASP A 277 -5.71 28.96 -1.05
N ALA A 278 -5.47 27.75 -1.58
CA ALA A 278 -4.37 27.46 -2.48
C ALA A 278 -4.46 28.25 -3.80
N VAL A 279 -5.66 28.37 -4.36
CA VAL A 279 -5.91 29.12 -5.60
C VAL A 279 -5.78 30.62 -5.34
N ILE A 280 -6.47 31.16 -4.33
CA ILE A 280 -6.43 32.59 -3.99
C ILE A 280 -5.00 33.03 -3.66
N GLY A 281 -4.29 32.23 -2.85
CA GLY A 281 -2.90 32.50 -2.49
C GLY A 281 -1.97 32.50 -3.70
N GLY A 282 -2.08 31.48 -4.55
CA GLY A 282 -1.22 31.32 -5.72
C GLY A 282 -1.43 32.34 -6.82
N GLU A 283 -2.68 32.73 -7.10
CA GLU A 283 -2.97 33.79 -8.06
C GLU A 283 -2.32 35.11 -7.65
N ARG A 284 -2.29 35.39 -6.34
CA ARG A 284 -1.78 36.62 -5.77
C ARG A 284 -0.27 36.64 -5.57
N HIS A 285 0.32 35.52 -5.16
CA HIS A 285 1.71 35.47 -4.68
C HIS A 285 2.61 34.49 -5.44
N GLY A 286 2.03 33.65 -6.30
CA GLY A 286 2.69 32.46 -6.84
C GLY A 286 2.91 31.40 -5.76
N TYR A 287 3.71 30.38 -6.09
CA TYR A 287 3.99 29.27 -5.18
C TYR A 287 5.48 29.13 -4.94
N ARG A 288 5.85 28.72 -3.72
CA ARG A 288 7.25 28.47 -3.37
C ARG A 288 7.76 27.14 -3.90
N ASN A 289 6.88 26.20 -4.27
CA ASN A 289 7.21 24.82 -4.61
C ASN A 289 6.43 24.37 -5.83
N ALA A 290 7.10 23.79 -6.85
CA ALA A 290 6.43 23.31 -8.06
C ALA A 290 5.62 22.02 -7.85
N GLN A 291 6.06 21.17 -6.92
CA GLN A 291 5.39 19.95 -6.46
C GLN A 291 5.48 19.91 -4.94
N VAL A 292 4.43 19.47 -4.25
CA VAL A 292 4.37 19.50 -2.77
C VAL A 292 4.09 18.13 -2.13
N THR A 293 3.45 17.21 -2.84
CA THR A 293 2.88 15.98 -2.27
C THR A 293 3.04 14.77 -3.17
N VAL A 294 3.29 13.62 -2.56
CA VAL A 294 3.35 12.28 -3.17
C VAL A 294 2.91 11.25 -2.12
N LEU A 295 2.45 10.07 -2.54
CA LEU A 295 2.28 8.94 -1.62
C LEU A 295 3.39 7.91 -1.85
N ALA A 296 4.49 8.09 -1.13
CA ALA A 296 5.68 7.24 -1.20
C ALA A 296 5.48 5.90 -0.45
N PRO A 297 6.28 4.87 -0.75
CA PRO A 297 6.25 3.64 0.03
C PRO A 297 6.84 3.91 1.42
N THR A 298 6.07 3.64 2.47
CA THR A 298 6.48 3.89 3.84
C THR A 298 6.96 2.62 4.56
N GLY A 299 7.57 1.67 3.84
CA GLY A 299 7.92 0.35 4.38
C GLY A 299 8.80 0.40 5.63
N THR A 300 9.95 1.09 5.57
CA THR A 300 10.87 1.18 6.72
C THR A 300 10.35 2.15 7.79
N ILE A 301 9.94 3.36 7.39
CA ILE A 301 9.53 4.41 8.33
C ILE A 301 8.19 4.09 8.99
N GLY A 302 7.28 3.39 8.31
CA GLY A 302 5.97 3.01 8.84
C GLY A 302 6.11 2.13 10.08
N LEU A 303 7.07 1.19 10.07
CA LEU A 303 7.40 0.38 11.24
C LEU A 303 7.91 1.24 12.41
N GLN A 304 8.69 2.29 12.13
CA GLN A 304 9.20 3.20 13.15
C GLN A 304 8.11 4.13 13.70
N MET A 305 7.06 4.38 12.92
CA MET A 305 5.92 5.23 13.29
C MET A 305 4.72 4.41 13.80
N ASP A 306 4.90 3.12 14.09
CA ASP A 306 3.83 2.20 14.52
C ASP A 306 2.62 2.19 13.56
N CYS A 307 2.89 2.20 12.24
CA CYS A 307 1.87 2.03 11.21
C CYS A 307 1.59 0.53 10.97
N ASP A 308 0.31 0.17 10.92
CA ASP A 308 -0.14 -1.17 10.51
C ASP A 308 -0.16 -1.32 8.99
N THR A 309 -0.45 -0.23 8.26
CA THR A 309 -0.45 -0.20 6.78
C THR A 309 0.44 0.90 6.23
N THR A 310 0.99 0.68 5.03
CA THR A 310 1.91 1.62 4.38
C THR A 310 1.19 2.55 3.42
N GLY A 311 1.49 3.84 3.42
CA GLY A 311 0.88 4.78 2.48
C GLY A 311 -0.66 4.74 2.51
N VAL A 312 -1.24 4.53 1.33
CA VAL A 312 -2.68 4.34 1.06
C VAL A 312 -3.08 2.85 1.05
N GLU A 313 -2.16 1.91 1.33
CA GLU A 313 -2.44 0.47 1.28
C GLU A 313 -3.49 0.03 2.33
N PRO A 314 -4.32 -0.99 2.00
CA PRO A 314 -5.05 -1.74 3.02
C PRO A 314 -4.07 -2.57 3.84
N ASP A 315 -4.55 -3.24 4.88
CA ASP A 315 -3.71 -4.25 5.51
C ASP A 315 -3.53 -5.45 4.57
N PHE A 316 -2.33 -6.04 4.59
CA PHE A 316 -1.97 -7.21 3.79
C PHE A 316 -2.69 -8.48 4.27
N ALA A 317 -2.75 -8.68 5.59
CA ALA A 317 -3.42 -9.80 6.25
C ALA A 317 -3.69 -9.48 7.73
N LEU A 318 -4.72 -10.09 8.32
CA LEU A 318 -5.08 -9.93 9.72
C LEU A 318 -4.04 -10.52 10.68
N VAL A 319 -3.33 -11.57 10.25
CA VAL A 319 -2.22 -12.17 10.98
C VAL A 319 -1.01 -12.30 10.06
N LYS A 320 0.09 -11.67 10.44
CA LYS A 320 1.33 -11.58 9.66
C LYS A 320 2.46 -12.29 10.38
N PHE A 321 3.43 -12.82 9.63
CA PHE A 321 4.59 -13.52 10.19
C PHE A 321 5.88 -12.92 9.64
N LYS A 322 6.74 -12.44 10.54
CA LYS A 322 8.01 -11.83 10.18
C LYS A 322 9.16 -12.81 10.41
N LYS A 323 9.94 -13.10 9.38
CA LYS A 323 11.18 -13.88 9.49
C LYS A 323 12.25 -13.03 10.18
N LEU A 324 12.90 -13.56 11.21
CA LEU A 324 13.98 -12.89 11.92
C LEU A 324 15.34 -13.20 11.26
N ALA A 325 16.28 -12.26 11.32
CA ALA A 325 17.61 -12.41 10.73
C ALA A 325 18.42 -13.60 11.30
N GLY A 326 18.11 -14.01 12.54
CA GLY A 326 18.71 -15.19 13.19
C GLY A 326 17.97 -16.51 12.93
N GLY A 327 16.97 -16.52 12.05
CA GLY A 327 16.03 -17.64 11.90
C GLY A 327 14.82 -17.53 12.83
N GLY A 328 13.76 -18.28 12.51
CA GLY A 328 12.47 -18.22 13.22
C GLY A 328 11.52 -17.13 12.71
N TYR A 329 10.29 -17.15 13.25
CA TYR A 329 9.21 -16.25 12.87
C TYR A 329 8.63 -15.53 14.09
N PHE A 330 8.15 -14.31 13.88
CA PHE A 330 7.41 -13.51 14.85
C PHE A 330 5.99 -13.26 14.32
N LYS A 331 4.98 -13.71 15.06
CA LYS A 331 3.57 -13.50 14.74
C LYS A 331 3.15 -12.09 15.13
N ILE A 332 2.50 -11.39 14.22
CA ILE A 332 1.96 -10.04 14.40
C ILE A 332 0.47 -10.13 14.10
N ALA A 333 -0.36 -10.02 15.14
CA ALA A 333 -1.79 -9.82 14.97
C ALA A 333 -2.05 -8.34 14.66
N ASN A 334 -2.97 -8.09 13.72
CA ASN A 334 -3.41 -6.74 13.38
C ASN A 334 -4.07 -6.09 14.61
N GLN A 335 -3.52 -4.95 15.04
CA GLN A 335 -3.95 -4.24 16.24
C GLN A 335 -5.25 -3.45 16.05
N SER A 336 -5.67 -3.27 14.79
CA SER A 336 -6.89 -2.59 14.38
C SER A 336 -8.17 -3.43 14.56
N ILE A 337 -8.07 -4.75 14.75
CA ILE A 337 -9.26 -5.63 14.85
C ILE A 337 -10.12 -5.28 16.08
N ALA A 338 -9.52 -5.17 17.27
CA ALA A 338 -10.28 -4.86 18.49
C ALA A 338 -10.93 -3.46 18.43
N PRO A 339 -10.21 -2.38 18.08
CA PRO A 339 -10.83 -1.06 17.90
C PRO A 339 -11.98 -1.07 16.90
N ALA A 340 -11.82 -1.77 15.76
CA ALA A 340 -12.86 -1.90 14.76
C ALA A 340 -14.12 -2.60 15.31
N LEU A 341 -13.95 -3.72 16.01
CA LEU A 341 -15.08 -4.42 16.65
C LEU A 341 -15.76 -3.56 17.73
N SER A 342 -14.98 -2.86 18.55
CA SER A 342 -15.54 -1.92 19.53
C SER A 342 -16.36 -0.83 18.83
N ARG A 343 -15.86 -0.28 17.72
CA ARG A 343 -16.55 0.73 16.92
C ARG A 343 -17.84 0.22 16.29
N LEU A 344 -17.88 -1.05 15.90
CA LEU A 344 -19.04 -1.75 15.38
C LEU A 344 -20.05 -2.18 16.45
N GLY A 345 -19.77 -1.92 17.74
CA GLY A 345 -20.69 -2.12 18.85
C GLY A 345 -20.61 -3.50 19.53
N TYR A 346 -19.54 -4.26 19.29
CA TYR A 346 -19.31 -5.53 19.99
C TYR A 346 -18.86 -5.30 21.44
N THR A 347 -19.25 -6.23 22.33
CA THR A 347 -18.84 -6.18 23.74
C THR A 347 -17.41 -6.68 23.93
N ASP A 348 -16.77 -6.34 25.06
CA ASP A 348 -15.41 -6.83 25.37
C ASP A 348 -15.32 -8.37 25.31
N ASP A 349 -16.34 -9.08 25.80
CA ASP A 349 -16.43 -10.54 25.74
C ASP A 349 -16.53 -11.07 24.29
N ASP A 350 -17.24 -10.35 23.41
CA ASP A 350 -17.31 -10.69 21.98
C ASP A 350 -15.97 -10.45 21.30
N ILE A 351 -15.32 -9.33 21.61
CA ILE A 351 -14.02 -8.94 21.06
C ILE A 351 -12.96 -9.99 21.44
N ASP A 352 -12.86 -10.35 22.72
CA ASP A 352 -11.88 -11.33 23.21
C ASP A 352 -12.10 -12.71 22.55
N ARG A 353 -13.36 -13.11 22.40
CA ARG A 353 -13.74 -14.37 21.75
C ARG A 353 -13.40 -14.36 20.25
N ILE A 354 -13.67 -13.28 19.54
CA ILE A 354 -13.35 -13.13 18.11
C ILE A 354 -11.84 -13.04 17.90
N LEU A 355 -11.13 -12.26 18.72
CA LEU A 355 -9.67 -12.19 18.68
C LEU A 355 -9.05 -13.56 18.91
N THR A 356 -9.49 -14.29 19.94
CA THR A 356 -8.99 -15.64 20.24
C THR A 356 -9.23 -16.60 19.08
N PHE A 357 -10.37 -16.49 18.38
CA PHE A 357 -10.64 -17.26 17.17
C PHE A 357 -9.64 -16.95 16.04
N VAL A 358 -9.29 -15.67 15.85
CA VAL A 358 -8.35 -15.23 14.81
C VAL A 358 -6.91 -15.61 15.17
N VAL A 359 -6.45 -15.28 16.38
CA VAL A 359 -5.03 -15.37 16.77
C VAL A 359 -4.69 -16.65 17.54
N GLY A 360 -5.67 -17.39 18.03
CA GLY A 360 -5.49 -18.59 18.83
C GLY A 360 -5.15 -18.33 20.29
N THR A 361 -5.27 -19.36 21.11
CA THR A 361 -4.99 -19.31 22.55
C THR A 361 -3.50 -19.25 22.87
N SER A 362 -2.65 -19.65 21.92
CA SER A 362 -1.21 -19.87 22.12
C SER A 362 -0.88 -20.82 23.28
N SER A 363 -1.81 -21.72 23.65
CA SER A 363 -1.64 -22.68 24.74
C SER A 363 -2.18 -24.07 24.39
N LEU A 364 -1.48 -25.11 24.84
CA LEU A 364 -1.91 -26.51 24.75
C LEU A 364 -3.11 -26.82 25.66
N GLU A 365 -3.39 -25.96 26.65
CA GLU A 365 -4.50 -26.15 27.57
C GLU A 365 -5.85 -25.95 26.85
N GLY A 366 -6.76 -26.90 27.06
CA GLY A 366 -8.10 -26.86 26.45
C GLY A 366 -8.13 -27.19 24.95
N ALA A 367 -7.00 -27.40 24.30
CA ALA A 367 -6.94 -27.79 22.89
C ALA A 367 -7.43 -29.24 22.68
N PRO A 368 -8.14 -29.53 21.57
CA PRO A 368 -8.54 -30.89 21.23
C PRO A 368 -7.34 -31.70 20.73
N HIS A 369 -7.30 -32.99 21.04
CA HIS A 369 -6.33 -33.98 20.53
C HIS A 369 -4.86 -33.78 20.87
N VAL A 370 -4.25 -32.65 20.50
CA VAL A 370 -2.86 -32.31 20.81
C VAL A 370 -2.88 -31.30 21.95
N ASN A 371 -2.74 -31.81 23.18
CA ASN A 371 -2.82 -31.02 24.40
C ASN A 371 -1.91 -31.58 25.49
N THR A 372 -1.81 -30.87 26.61
CA THR A 372 -0.97 -31.23 27.75
C THR A 372 -1.16 -32.69 28.21
N GLU A 373 -2.39 -33.16 28.32
CA GLU A 373 -2.70 -34.50 28.82
C GLU A 373 -2.29 -35.60 27.83
N THR A 374 -2.65 -35.44 26.56
CA THR A 374 -2.37 -36.42 25.50
C THR A 374 -0.89 -36.49 25.15
N LEU A 375 -0.18 -35.37 25.19
CA LEU A 375 1.28 -35.33 25.00
C LEU A 375 2.00 -35.96 26.19
N ALA A 376 1.57 -35.71 27.43
CA ALA A 376 2.13 -36.38 28.61
C ALA A 376 1.97 -37.91 28.54
N GLN A 377 0.81 -38.41 28.09
CA GLN A 377 0.57 -39.84 27.86
C GLN A 377 1.49 -40.44 26.78
N LYS A 378 1.98 -39.61 25.84
CA LYS A 378 2.92 -39.99 24.79
C LYS A 378 4.40 -39.83 25.17
N GLY A 379 4.69 -39.46 26.42
CA GLY A 379 6.07 -39.43 26.96
C GLY A 379 6.71 -38.05 27.02
N PHE A 380 5.96 -36.97 26.79
CA PHE A 380 6.43 -35.60 27.01
C PHE A 380 6.50 -35.30 28.52
N THR A 381 7.60 -34.68 28.93
CA THR A 381 7.80 -34.22 30.31
C THR A 381 7.27 -32.80 30.49
N PRO A 382 7.06 -32.31 31.73
CA PRO A 382 6.68 -30.92 31.98
C PRO A 382 7.64 -29.91 31.33
N ASP A 383 8.94 -30.21 31.32
CA ASP A 383 9.95 -29.33 30.71
C ASP A 383 9.82 -29.29 29.17
N ASP A 384 9.44 -30.39 28.53
CA ASP A 384 9.19 -30.41 27.09
C ASP A 384 7.96 -29.57 26.72
N LEU A 385 6.89 -29.71 27.51
CA LEU A 385 5.65 -28.96 27.31
C LEU A 385 5.88 -27.46 27.51
N ALA A 386 6.68 -27.08 28.51
CA ALA A 386 7.07 -25.69 28.72
C ALA A 386 7.88 -25.11 27.55
N LYS A 387 8.77 -25.91 26.93
CA LYS A 387 9.51 -25.49 25.72
C LYS A 387 8.56 -25.30 24.54
N ILE A 388 7.59 -26.21 24.34
CA ILE A 388 6.58 -26.07 23.28
C ILE A 388 5.76 -24.80 23.50
N GLU A 389 5.17 -24.64 24.68
CA GLU A 389 4.36 -23.47 25.07
C GLU A 389 5.09 -22.15 24.83
N ALA A 390 6.38 -22.08 25.18
CA ALA A 390 7.19 -20.88 24.95
C ALA A 390 7.36 -20.51 23.46
N THR A 391 7.19 -21.47 22.54
CA THR A 391 7.28 -21.22 21.09
C THR A 391 5.94 -20.94 20.43
N LEU A 392 4.82 -21.36 21.02
CA LEU A 392 3.48 -21.26 20.42
C LEU A 392 3.08 -19.86 19.96
N PRO A 393 3.41 -18.76 20.68
CA PRO A 393 3.08 -17.41 20.20
C PRO A 393 3.71 -17.05 18.85
N GLY A 394 4.81 -17.69 18.46
CA GLY A 394 5.56 -17.37 17.24
C GLY A 394 5.32 -18.31 16.06
N VAL A 395 4.61 -19.43 16.24
CA VAL A 395 4.45 -20.44 15.18
C VAL A 395 3.22 -20.18 14.30
N PHE A 396 3.39 -20.42 13.01
CA PHE A 396 2.33 -20.33 12.00
C PHE A 396 1.39 -21.54 12.05
N GLU A 397 1.98 -22.73 12.10
CA GLU A 397 1.29 -24.00 12.23
C GLU A 397 1.85 -24.76 13.42
N LEU A 398 0.97 -25.48 14.13
CA LEU A 398 1.29 -26.20 15.36
C LEU A 398 2.51 -27.10 15.19
N GLY A 399 2.62 -27.81 14.06
CA GLY A 399 3.75 -28.70 13.77
C GLY A 399 5.12 -28.01 13.84
N PHE A 400 5.22 -26.71 13.60
CA PHE A 400 6.48 -25.98 13.72
C PHE A 400 6.99 -25.85 15.16
N ALA A 401 6.14 -26.04 16.17
CA ALA A 401 6.59 -26.14 17.57
C ALA A 401 7.18 -27.52 17.90
N PHE A 402 6.85 -28.54 17.11
CA PHE A 402 7.20 -29.95 17.33
C PHE A 402 8.39 -30.38 16.47
N ASN A 403 9.56 -29.84 16.79
CA ASN A 403 10.80 -30.15 16.09
C ASN A 403 11.97 -30.36 17.06
N GLN A 404 13.06 -30.95 16.55
CA GLN A 404 14.25 -31.26 17.35
C GLN A 404 14.98 -30.03 17.90
N TRP A 405 14.85 -28.85 17.27
CA TRP A 405 15.51 -27.62 17.74
C TRP A 405 14.79 -27.06 18.97
N THR A 406 13.46 -27.20 19.02
CA THR A 406 12.64 -26.84 20.19
C THR A 406 12.80 -27.85 21.32
N LEU A 407 12.72 -29.15 21.02
CA LEU A 407 12.62 -30.20 22.04
C LEU A 407 13.97 -30.76 22.49
N GLY A 408 14.96 -30.79 21.61
CA GLY A 408 16.27 -31.39 21.82
C GLY A 408 16.32 -32.89 21.52
N VAL A 409 17.53 -33.39 21.29
CA VAL A 409 17.81 -34.79 20.91
C VAL A 409 17.32 -35.78 21.96
N GLU A 410 17.57 -35.51 23.25
CA GLU A 410 17.15 -36.40 24.35
C GLU A 410 15.64 -36.64 24.37
N THR A 411 14.86 -35.63 24.00
CA THR A 411 13.41 -35.75 23.92
C THR A 411 13.00 -36.55 22.69
N MET A 412 13.62 -36.34 21.53
CA MET A 412 13.33 -37.13 20.33
C MET A 412 13.64 -38.63 20.52
N GLU A 413 14.78 -38.95 21.14
CA GLU A 413 15.16 -40.33 21.46
C GLU A 413 14.20 -40.97 22.47
N ARG A 414 13.79 -40.22 23.51
CA ARG A 414 12.79 -40.70 24.49
C ARG A 414 11.44 -41.00 23.85
N LEU A 415 11.04 -40.20 22.86
CA LEU A 415 9.82 -40.41 22.09
C LEU A 415 9.94 -41.54 21.05
N GLY A 416 11.13 -42.16 20.92
CA GLY A 416 11.36 -43.33 20.09
C GLY A 416 11.80 -43.02 18.65
N PHE A 417 12.26 -41.80 18.37
CA PHE A 417 12.76 -41.40 17.06
C PHE A 417 14.28 -41.44 16.99
N THR A 418 14.80 -41.88 15.85
CA THR A 418 16.24 -41.92 15.53
C THR A 418 16.68 -40.64 14.81
N ALA A 419 17.97 -40.33 14.85
CA ALA A 419 18.54 -39.17 14.15
C ALA A 419 18.19 -39.14 12.66
N ASP A 420 18.33 -40.27 11.99
CA ASP A 420 17.97 -40.42 10.57
C ASP A 420 16.50 -40.07 10.29
N GLN A 421 15.59 -40.27 11.26
CA GLN A 421 14.17 -39.93 11.10
C GLN A 421 13.93 -38.44 11.29
N TYR A 422 14.39 -37.85 12.39
CA TYR A 422 14.06 -36.47 12.72
C TYR A 422 14.90 -35.43 11.94
N GLU A 423 16.01 -35.85 11.33
CA GLU A 423 16.80 -35.05 10.39
C GLU A 423 16.32 -35.19 8.94
N ALA A 424 15.41 -36.14 8.66
CA ALA A 424 14.87 -36.31 7.32
C ALA A 424 14.04 -35.10 6.88
N GLN A 425 14.21 -34.73 5.60
CA GLN A 425 13.41 -33.66 4.99
C GLN A 425 11.92 -34.06 5.00
N GLY A 426 11.07 -33.21 5.58
CA GLY A 426 9.63 -33.44 5.69
C GLY A 426 9.21 -34.35 6.85
N PHE A 427 10.09 -34.60 7.82
CA PHE A 427 9.71 -35.27 9.07
C PHE A 427 8.63 -34.47 9.81
N ASP A 428 7.55 -35.16 10.20
CA ASP A 428 6.45 -34.63 11.01
C ASP A 428 6.37 -35.43 12.31
N LEU A 429 6.76 -34.78 13.42
CA LEU A 429 6.76 -35.40 14.73
C LEU A 429 5.34 -35.77 15.20
N LEU A 430 4.33 -34.95 14.91
CA LEU A 430 2.96 -35.20 15.34
C LEU A 430 2.37 -36.41 14.61
N ALA A 431 2.62 -36.51 13.30
CA ALA A 431 2.27 -37.70 12.53
C ALA A 431 2.99 -38.95 13.04
N GLY A 432 4.30 -38.84 13.34
CA GLY A 432 5.09 -39.92 13.93
C GLY A 432 4.56 -40.41 15.28
N LEU A 433 3.98 -39.49 16.07
CA LEU A 433 3.33 -39.78 17.34
C LEU A 433 1.92 -40.37 17.18
N GLY A 434 1.43 -40.53 15.95
CA GLY A 434 0.15 -41.15 15.62
C GLY A 434 -1.05 -40.19 15.65
N PHE A 435 -0.82 -38.88 15.61
CA PHE A 435 -1.90 -37.92 15.36
C PHE A 435 -2.26 -37.89 13.88
N SER A 436 -3.55 -37.96 13.57
CA SER A 436 -4.01 -37.78 12.19
C SER A 436 -3.91 -36.32 11.76
N PRO A 437 -3.80 -36.04 10.45
CA PRO A 437 -3.79 -34.66 9.94
C PRO A 437 -5.00 -33.83 10.41
N GLN A 438 -6.17 -34.46 10.52
CA GLN A 438 -7.39 -33.80 11.02
C GLN A 438 -7.26 -33.39 12.49
N GLN A 439 -6.71 -34.26 13.34
CA GLN A 439 -6.50 -33.95 14.76
C GLN A 439 -5.49 -32.82 14.97
N VAL A 440 -4.42 -32.81 14.17
CA VAL A 440 -3.43 -31.73 14.20
C VAL A 440 -4.07 -30.41 13.76
N LEU A 441 -4.92 -30.44 12.73
CA LEU A 441 -5.64 -29.26 12.25
C LEU A 441 -6.61 -28.70 13.30
N GLU A 442 -7.41 -29.56 13.94
CA GLU A 442 -8.35 -29.14 14.98
C GLU A 442 -7.63 -28.54 16.19
N ALA A 443 -6.47 -29.09 16.57
CA ALA A 443 -5.63 -28.49 17.61
C ALA A 443 -5.03 -27.16 17.16
N ASN A 444 -4.54 -27.09 15.92
CA ASN A 444 -3.96 -25.89 15.33
C ASN A 444 -4.95 -24.73 15.31
N ASP A 445 -6.20 -24.97 14.91
CA ASP A 445 -7.26 -23.96 14.86
C ASP A 445 -7.49 -23.27 16.21
N ILE A 446 -7.33 -24.00 17.32
CA ILE A 446 -7.48 -23.45 18.67
C ILE A 446 -6.21 -22.77 19.14
N ILE A 447 -5.06 -23.42 18.96
CA ILE A 447 -3.78 -22.97 19.52
C ILE A 447 -3.20 -21.80 18.71
N CYS A 448 -3.11 -21.97 17.39
CA CYS A 448 -2.53 -20.99 16.48
C CYS A 448 -3.58 -20.04 15.87
N GLY A 449 -4.86 -20.33 16.09
CA GLY A 449 -5.97 -19.56 15.55
C GLY A 449 -6.25 -19.89 14.08
N ARG A 450 -7.41 -19.46 13.60
CA ARG A 450 -7.79 -19.64 12.19
C ARG A 450 -7.17 -18.61 11.26
N GLN A 451 -6.58 -17.55 11.81
CA GLN A 451 -5.96 -16.43 11.12
C GLN A 451 -6.89 -15.61 10.22
N THR A 452 -8.16 -16.01 10.11
CA THR A 452 -9.26 -15.25 9.51
C THR A 452 -10.32 -14.94 10.55
N ILE A 453 -11.05 -13.86 10.32
CA ILE A 453 -12.25 -13.50 11.09
C ILE A 453 -13.52 -14.15 10.52
N GLU A 454 -13.45 -14.72 9.32
CA GLU A 454 -14.59 -15.38 8.68
C GLU A 454 -15.04 -16.59 9.50
N GLY A 455 -16.33 -16.62 9.83
CA GLY A 455 -16.92 -17.64 10.70
C GLY A 455 -16.58 -17.47 12.18
N ALA A 456 -15.98 -16.34 12.59
CA ALA A 456 -15.77 -16.04 13.99
C ALA A 456 -17.10 -16.07 14.76
N PRO A 457 -17.17 -16.79 15.89
CA PRO A 457 -18.41 -16.92 16.64
C PRO A 457 -19.00 -15.55 16.99
N GLY A 458 -20.29 -15.35 16.72
CA GLY A 458 -21.02 -14.13 17.09
C GLY A 458 -20.66 -12.86 16.30
N LEU A 459 -19.80 -12.94 15.30
CA LEU A 459 -19.60 -11.86 14.33
C LEU A 459 -20.80 -11.79 13.37
N ASP A 460 -21.34 -10.60 13.16
CA ASP A 460 -22.30 -10.30 12.10
C ASP A 460 -21.60 -10.36 10.72
N PRO A 461 -22.07 -11.21 9.79
CA PRO A 461 -21.53 -11.26 8.43
C PRO A 461 -21.54 -9.92 7.69
N MET A 462 -22.45 -9.00 8.02
CA MET A 462 -22.50 -7.66 7.42
C MET A 462 -21.26 -6.81 7.76
N HIS A 463 -20.56 -7.13 8.84
CA HIS A 463 -19.35 -6.43 9.26
C HIS A 463 -18.06 -6.99 8.65
N LEU A 464 -18.12 -8.14 7.96
CA LEU A 464 -16.94 -8.76 7.32
C LEU A 464 -16.17 -7.83 6.38
N PRO A 465 -16.81 -6.98 5.54
CA PRO A 465 -16.08 -6.09 4.62
C PRO A 465 -15.09 -5.13 5.30
N VAL A 466 -15.28 -4.80 6.59
CA VAL A 466 -14.36 -3.96 7.37
C VAL A 466 -13.00 -4.63 7.55
N PHE A 467 -12.97 -5.96 7.56
CA PHE A 467 -11.79 -6.77 7.83
C PHE A 467 -11.19 -7.39 6.56
N ASP A 468 -11.70 -7.03 5.37
CA ASP A 468 -11.12 -7.47 4.12
C ASP A 468 -9.71 -6.88 3.97
N THR A 469 -8.75 -7.74 3.64
CA THR A 469 -7.34 -7.39 3.46
C THR A 469 -6.92 -7.55 2.01
N ALA A 470 -5.70 -7.11 1.67
CA ALA A 470 -5.15 -7.23 0.31
C ALA A 470 -5.10 -8.69 -0.19
N ASN A 471 -4.98 -9.65 0.73
CA ASN A 471 -4.98 -11.08 0.44
C ASN A 471 -5.97 -11.83 1.33
N ARG A 472 -6.25 -13.09 0.95
CA ARG A 472 -7.04 -14.01 1.78
C ARG A 472 -6.33 -14.29 3.09
N ASN A 473 -7.11 -14.38 4.16
CA ASN A 473 -6.60 -14.57 5.51
C ASN A 473 -6.52 -16.04 5.89
N GLY A 474 -5.32 -16.52 6.21
CA GLY A 474 -5.11 -17.89 6.66
C GLY A 474 -5.58 -18.95 5.66
N ARG A 475 -5.90 -20.14 6.18
CA ARG A 475 -6.35 -21.28 5.37
C ARG A 475 -7.82 -21.21 5.00
N TYR A 476 -8.63 -20.56 5.83
CA TYR A 476 -10.09 -20.60 5.73
C TYR A 476 -10.68 -19.32 5.13
N GLY A 477 -9.90 -18.26 4.99
CA GLY A 477 -10.39 -17.00 4.43
C GLY A 477 -10.69 -17.13 2.94
N GLU A 478 -11.86 -16.64 2.55
CA GLU A 478 -12.29 -16.57 1.15
C GLU A 478 -12.31 -15.13 0.65
N ARG A 479 -12.48 -14.16 1.57
CA ARG A 479 -12.59 -12.73 1.25
C ARG A 479 -11.22 -12.06 1.14
N PHE A 480 -11.16 -11.09 0.24
CA PHE A 480 -10.02 -10.20 0.03
C PHE A 480 -10.51 -8.99 -0.79
N ILE A 481 -9.74 -7.91 -0.78
CA ILE A 481 -10.03 -6.72 -1.58
C ILE A 481 -9.74 -7.05 -3.05
N HIS A 482 -10.76 -6.95 -3.90
CA HIS A 482 -10.63 -7.19 -5.33
C HIS A 482 -9.65 -6.18 -5.96
N HIS A 483 -8.92 -6.56 -7.04
CA HIS A 483 -7.92 -5.68 -7.66
C HIS A 483 -8.50 -4.32 -8.07
N LEU A 484 -9.75 -4.28 -8.54
CA LEU A 484 -10.45 -3.03 -8.83
C LEU A 484 -10.75 -2.16 -7.60
N GLY A 485 -10.87 -2.74 -6.40
CA GLY A 485 -10.96 -2.00 -5.15
C GLY A 485 -9.68 -1.22 -4.86
N HIS A 486 -8.51 -1.83 -5.14
CA HIS A 486 -7.21 -1.13 -5.07
C HIS A 486 -7.15 0.04 -6.07
N VAL A 487 -7.58 -0.20 -7.33
CA VAL A 487 -7.59 0.82 -8.39
C VAL A 487 -8.49 1.99 -8.02
N ARG A 488 -9.73 1.73 -7.57
CA ARG A 488 -10.68 2.79 -7.19
C ARG A 488 -10.20 3.59 -5.98
N MET A 489 -9.55 2.95 -5.00
CA MET A 489 -8.96 3.69 -3.88
C MET A 489 -7.82 4.61 -4.33
N MET A 490 -6.95 4.14 -5.23
CA MET A 490 -5.93 5.00 -5.82
C MET A 490 -6.57 6.16 -6.59
N ALA A 491 -7.63 5.89 -7.35
CA ALA A 491 -8.33 6.91 -8.12
C ALA A 491 -8.98 7.98 -7.24
N ALA A 492 -9.46 7.63 -6.05
CA ALA A 492 -10.00 8.59 -5.09
C ALA A 492 -8.93 9.56 -4.54
N ALA A 493 -7.67 9.12 -4.44
CA ALA A 493 -6.57 9.95 -3.91
C ALA A 493 -5.78 10.69 -5.01
N GLN A 494 -5.63 10.10 -6.19
CA GLN A 494 -4.72 10.58 -7.25
C GLN A 494 -5.00 12.01 -7.74
N PRO A 495 -6.26 12.46 -7.94
CA PRO A 495 -6.59 13.81 -8.36
C PRO A 495 -6.12 14.89 -7.40
N PHE A 496 -5.77 14.53 -6.17
CA PHE A 496 -5.33 15.47 -5.14
C PHE A 496 -3.82 15.45 -4.91
N LEU A 497 -3.05 14.68 -5.69
CA LEU A 497 -1.59 14.62 -5.55
C LEU A 497 -0.90 15.37 -6.68
N SER A 498 0.07 16.20 -6.31
CA SER A 498 0.93 16.87 -7.29
C SER A 498 1.88 15.87 -7.98
N GLY A 499 2.41 14.89 -7.25
CA GLY A 499 3.05 13.69 -7.82
C GLY A 499 2.06 12.54 -8.03
N ALA A 500 2.48 11.33 -7.70
CA ALA A 500 1.75 10.07 -7.91
C ALA A 500 1.71 9.20 -6.64
N ILE A 501 1.24 7.97 -6.79
CA ILE A 501 1.04 7.00 -5.71
C ILE A 501 1.93 5.79 -5.94
N SER A 502 2.76 5.46 -4.96
CA SER A 502 3.47 4.19 -4.89
C SER A 502 2.63 3.18 -4.10
N LYS A 503 1.60 2.63 -4.74
CA LYS A 503 0.73 1.57 -4.20
C LYS A 503 0.70 0.39 -5.15
N THR A 504 0.73 -0.81 -4.58
CA THR A 504 0.55 -2.06 -5.30
C THR A 504 -0.92 -2.45 -5.39
N ILE A 505 -1.31 -2.93 -6.56
CA ILE A 505 -2.53 -3.71 -6.73
C ILE A 505 -2.16 -5.14 -6.39
N ASN A 506 -2.68 -5.66 -5.28
CA ASN A 506 -2.43 -7.04 -4.87
C ASN A 506 -3.45 -7.95 -5.57
N LEU A 507 -2.95 -9.03 -6.14
CA LEU A 507 -3.75 -10.05 -6.80
C LEU A 507 -3.49 -11.42 -6.16
N PRO A 508 -4.52 -12.27 -6.06
CA PRO A 508 -4.34 -13.63 -5.55
C PRO A 508 -3.58 -14.50 -6.55
N ASN A 509 -3.11 -15.66 -6.09
CA ASN A 509 -2.34 -16.58 -6.93
C ASN A 509 -3.10 -17.03 -8.19
N GLU A 510 -4.41 -17.21 -8.09
CA GLU A 510 -5.28 -17.61 -9.19
C GLU A 510 -5.63 -16.51 -10.18
N ALA A 511 -5.19 -15.25 -9.97
CA ALA A 511 -5.42 -14.18 -10.91
C ALA A 511 -4.90 -14.52 -12.30
N THR A 512 -5.60 -14.02 -13.32
CA THR A 512 -5.37 -14.29 -14.74
C THR A 512 -4.64 -13.12 -15.41
N ILE A 513 -4.23 -13.28 -16.67
CA ILE A 513 -3.63 -12.19 -17.44
C ILE A 513 -4.70 -11.12 -17.72
N GLU A 514 -5.95 -11.54 -17.92
CA GLU A 514 -7.09 -10.66 -18.12
C GLU A 514 -7.35 -9.75 -16.91
N ASP A 515 -7.14 -10.23 -15.68
CA ASP A 515 -7.24 -9.41 -14.46
C ASP A 515 -6.16 -8.30 -14.43
N ILE A 516 -4.97 -8.59 -14.99
CA ILE A 516 -3.90 -7.61 -15.14
C ILE A 516 -4.27 -6.55 -16.20
N GLU A 517 -4.77 -7.00 -17.36
CA GLU A 517 -5.23 -6.11 -18.42
C GLU A 517 -6.40 -5.21 -17.95
N GLU A 518 -7.33 -5.76 -17.17
CA GLU A 518 -8.43 -5.01 -16.58
C GLU A 518 -7.91 -3.97 -15.58
N SER A 519 -6.98 -4.36 -14.71
CA SER A 519 -6.33 -3.45 -13.75
C SER A 519 -5.70 -2.26 -14.46
N TYR A 520 -4.92 -2.49 -15.51
CA TYR A 520 -4.29 -1.41 -16.30
C TYR A 520 -5.31 -0.55 -17.04
N SER A 521 -6.29 -1.16 -17.70
CA SER A 521 -7.31 -0.43 -18.47
C SER A 521 -8.14 0.46 -17.55
N LYS A 522 -8.56 -0.06 -16.39
CA LYS A 522 -9.34 0.69 -15.42
C LYS A 522 -8.51 1.79 -14.74
N SER A 523 -7.21 1.56 -14.56
CA SER A 523 -6.29 2.57 -14.02
C SER A 523 -6.14 3.76 -14.96
N TRP A 524 -6.02 3.51 -16.27
CA TRP A 524 -6.02 4.56 -17.29
C TRP A 524 -7.35 5.31 -17.32
N GLU A 525 -8.47 4.57 -17.38
CA GLU A 525 -9.82 5.14 -17.43
C GLU A 525 -10.05 6.11 -16.26
N LEU A 526 -9.58 5.76 -15.06
CA LEU A 526 -9.72 6.54 -13.84
C LEU A 526 -8.60 7.57 -13.59
N GLY A 527 -7.77 7.86 -14.61
CA GLY A 527 -6.79 8.95 -14.54
C GLY A 527 -5.63 8.69 -13.56
N LEU A 528 -5.25 7.44 -13.33
CA LEU A 528 -4.05 7.13 -12.56
C LEU A 528 -2.79 7.57 -13.30
N LYS A 529 -1.74 7.95 -12.55
CA LYS A 529 -0.44 8.33 -13.13
C LYS A 529 0.49 7.15 -13.30
N ALA A 530 0.44 6.19 -12.38
CA ALA A 530 1.25 4.98 -12.42
C ALA A 530 0.59 3.85 -11.61
N VAL A 531 0.90 2.62 -11.98
CA VAL A 531 0.47 1.41 -11.27
C VAL A 531 1.56 0.35 -11.27
N ALA A 532 1.67 -0.34 -10.13
CA ALA A 532 2.47 -1.53 -9.96
C ALA A 532 1.58 -2.65 -9.39
N LEU A 533 1.96 -3.89 -9.63
CA LEU A 533 1.19 -5.08 -9.26
C LEU A 533 2.02 -5.94 -8.31
N TYR A 534 1.33 -6.77 -7.54
CA TYR A 534 1.96 -7.81 -6.74
C TYR A 534 1.07 -9.04 -6.75
N ARG A 535 1.65 -10.22 -7.01
CA ARG A 535 0.93 -11.50 -7.10
C ARG A 535 1.70 -12.60 -6.38
#